data_AF-A0A821NYQ3-F1
#
_entry.id   AF-A0A821NYQ3-F1
#
_cell.length_a   1.000
_cell.length_b   1.000
_cell.length_c   1.000
_cell.angle_alpha   90.00
_cell.angle_beta   90.00
_cell.angle_gamma   90.00
#
_symmetry.space_group_name_H-M   'P 1'
#
loop_
_entity.id
_entity.type
_entity.pdbx_description
1 polymer ?
#
loop_
_entity_poly.entity_id
_entity_poly.type
_entity_poly.pdbx_seq_one_letter_code
_entity_poly.pdbx_strand_id
1 'polypeptide(L)'
;MPVKKRASLGRSTSAARRMAATRAAEDSEDTRIRLDGQRARQAASRAAEDSEDTRTRLDGQRARQAASRAAESPERRQGRRVDDRARHAASRAAESPEQRQGRREEDRARHAATRGAEDLIQRRTRSEDQRRRHAASRAAQWTFMEGEAFRYDPANNYDSHPQ
;
A
#
# COMPACT_ATOMS: atom_id res chain seq x y z
N MET A 1 13.33 52.08 -27.21
CA MET A 1 13.11 50.64 -26.95
C MET A 1 11.94 50.50 -25.98
N PRO A 2 10.81 49.87 -26.36
CA PRO A 2 9.70 49.69 -25.44
C PRO A 2 10.00 48.56 -24.44
N VAL A 3 9.97 48.89 -23.15
CA VAL A 3 10.13 47.94 -22.04
C VAL A 3 8.96 46.95 -22.00
N LYS A 4 9.26 45.65 -22.14
CA LYS A 4 8.26 44.57 -22.05
C LYS A 4 7.66 44.54 -20.63
N LYS A 5 6.36 44.78 -20.50
CA LYS A 5 5.63 44.70 -19.23
C LYS A 5 5.76 43.29 -18.65
N ARG A 6 6.35 43.17 -17.45
CA ARG A 6 6.47 41.91 -16.71
C ARG A 6 5.05 41.39 -16.41
N ALA A 7 4.72 40.20 -16.92
CA ALA A 7 3.43 39.57 -16.66
C ALA A 7 3.20 39.43 -15.15
N SER A 8 2.01 39.79 -14.70
CA SER A 8 1.61 39.87 -13.29
C SER A 8 1.47 38.48 -12.68
N LEU A 9 2.58 37.83 -12.34
CA LEU A 9 2.59 36.52 -11.67
C LEU A 9 2.16 36.58 -10.18
N GLY A 10 1.98 37.79 -9.62
CA GLY A 10 1.69 37.99 -8.19
C GLY A 10 0.26 38.42 -7.84
N ARG A 11 -0.65 38.60 -8.81
CA ARG A 11 -2.04 39.02 -8.55
C ARG A 11 -3.01 38.07 -9.22
N SER A 12 -3.89 37.44 -8.42
CA SER A 12 -5.10 36.77 -8.91
C SER A 12 -5.77 37.66 -9.96
N THR A 13 -6.07 37.13 -11.13
CA THR A 13 -6.77 37.89 -12.17
C THR A 13 -8.20 38.20 -11.70
N SER A 14 -8.80 39.26 -12.25
CA SER A 14 -10.23 39.58 -11.98
C SER A 14 -11.14 38.43 -12.39
N ALA A 15 -10.80 37.72 -13.47
CA ALA A 15 -11.49 36.50 -13.91
C ALA A 15 -11.41 35.38 -12.87
N ALA A 16 -10.23 35.12 -12.28
CA ALA A 16 -10.09 34.11 -11.24
C ALA A 16 -10.92 34.43 -9.99
N ARG A 17 -10.97 35.70 -9.57
CA ARG A 17 -11.82 36.14 -8.44
C ARG A 17 -13.31 35.96 -8.74
N ARG A 18 -13.76 36.33 -9.95
CA ARG A 18 -15.16 36.15 -10.35
C ARG A 18 -15.54 34.66 -10.35
N MET A 19 -14.71 33.79 -10.91
CA MET A 19 -14.95 32.34 -10.89
C MET A 19 -14.97 31.76 -9.46
N ALA A 20 -14.13 32.28 -8.56
CA ALA A 20 -14.17 31.86 -7.16
C ALA A 20 -15.46 32.30 -6.48
N ALA A 21 -15.90 33.54 -6.71
CA ALA A 21 -17.15 34.06 -6.17
C ALA A 21 -18.38 33.31 -6.72
N THR A 22 -18.41 33.00 -8.03
CA THR A 22 -19.51 32.19 -8.60
C THR A 22 -19.53 30.80 -7.98
N ARG A 23 -18.37 30.14 -7.80
CA ARG A 23 -18.30 28.83 -7.15
C ARG A 23 -18.71 28.86 -5.68
N ALA A 24 -18.41 29.94 -4.97
CA ALA A 24 -18.80 30.10 -3.58
C ALA A 24 -20.31 30.34 -3.42
N ALA A 25 -20.97 30.82 -4.47
CA ALA A 25 -22.42 31.04 -4.52
C ALA A 25 -23.19 29.84 -5.11
N GLU A 26 -22.51 28.79 -5.60
CA GLU A 26 -23.17 27.57 -6.09
C GLU A 26 -23.89 26.86 -4.95
N ASP A 27 -25.13 26.45 -5.19
CA ASP A 27 -25.82 25.52 -4.30
C ASP A 27 -25.37 24.06 -4.55
N SER A 28 -25.97 23.12 -3.82
CA SER A 28 -25.61 21.72 -3.93
C SER A 28 -25.99 21.08 -5.29
N GLU A 29 -27.02 21.59 -5.96
CA GLU A 29 -27.49 21.07 -7.25
C GLU A 29 -26.62 21.63 -8.38
N ASP A 30 -26.38 22.93 -8.39
CA ASP A 30 -25.47 23.60 -9.32
C ASP A 30 -24.06 23.01 -9.24
N THR A 31 -23.58 22.76 -8.02
CA THR A 31 -22.28 22.10 -7.80
C THR A 31 -22.26 20.71 -8.44
N ARG A 32 -23.32 19.91 -8.27
CA ARG A 32 -23.43 18.56 -8.87
C ARG A 32 -23.44 18.64 -10.38
N ILE A 33 -24.30 19.48 -10.97
CA ILE A 33 -24.40 19.67 -12.43
C ILE A 33 -23.03 20.06 -13.01
N ARG A 34 -22.34 21.01 -12.38
CA ARG A 34 -20.99 21.42 -12.82
C ARG A 34 -19.99 20.28 -12.74
N LEU A 35 -19.95 19.54 -11.64
CA LEU A 35 -19.02 18.42 -11.45
C LEU A 35 -19.32 17.26 -12.43
N ASP A 36 -20.59 17.01 -12.72
CA ASP A 36 -21.00 15.97 -13.66
C ASP A 36 -20.66 16.35 -15.10
N GLY A 37 -20.88 17.61 -15.48
CA GLY A 37 -20.39 18.13 -16.76
C GLY A 37 -18.86 18.09 -16.87
N GLN A 38 -18.13 18.33 -15.78
CA GLN A 38 -16.67 18.16 -15.76
C GLN A 38 -16.25 16.69 -15.90
N ARG A 39 -16.93 15.76 -15.22
CA ARG A 39 -16.68 14.31 -15.34
C ARG A 39 -16.95 13.82 -16.76
N ALA A 40 -18.06 14.23 -17.38
CA ALA A 40 -18.42 13.86 -18.74
C ALA A 40 -17.37 14.35 -19.76
N ARG A 41 -16.95 15.61 -19.66
CA ARG A 41 -15.88 16.15 -20.53
C ARG A 41 -14.55 15.42 -20.33
N GLN A 42 -14.19 15.11 -19.08
CA GLN A 42 -12.98 14.34 -18.81
C GLN A 42 -13.07 12.93 -19.39
N ALA A 43 -14.20 12.23 -19.22
CA ALA A 43 -14.41 10.90 -19.78
C ALA A 43 -14.34 10.92 -21.31
N ALA A 44 -14.99 11.88 -21.97
CA ALA A 44 -14.90 12.06 -23.42
C ALA A 44 -13.47 12.34 -23.88
N SER A 45 -12.74 13.20 -23.18
CA SER A 45 -11.32 13.46 -23.45
C SER A 45 -10.47 12.20 -23.29
N ARG A 46 -10.71 11.37 -22.26
CA ARG A 46 -10.00 10.09 -22.07
C ARG A 46 -10.31 9.08 -23.17
N ALA A 47 -11.57 9.01 -23.60
CA ALA A 47 -11.99 8.09 -24.66
C ALA A 47 -11.41 8.46 -26.03
N ALA A 48 -11.06 9.74 -26.23
CA ALA A 48 -10.44 10.23 -27.45
C ALA A 48 -8.90 10.19 -27.43
N GLU A 49 -8.25 9.81 -26.31
CA GLU A 49 -6.79 9.68 -26.25
C GLU A 49 -6.32 8.55 -27.17
N ASP A 50 -5.26 8.81 -27.93
CA ASP A 50 -4.52 7.74 -28.59
C ASP A 50 -3.55 7.03 -27.61
N SER A 51 -2.78 6.08 -28.12
CA SER A 51 -1.85 5.30 -27.31
C SER A 51 -0.67 6.13 -26.77
N GLU A 52 -0.22 7.14 -27.50
CA GLU A 52 0.90 8.01 -27.10
C GLU A 52 0.45 9.04 -26.05
N ASP A 53 -0.72 9.65 -26.26
CA ASP A 53 -1.37 10.53 -25.30
C ASP A 53 -1.66 9.82 -23.98
N THR A 54 -2.22 8.61 -24.07
CA THR A 54 -2.47 7.76 -22.91
C THR A 54 -1.17 7.49 -22.14
N ARG A 55 -0.10 7.14 -22.85
CA ARG A 55 1.20 6.84 -22.25
C ARG A 55 1.80 8.07 -21.59
N THR A 56 1.86 9.19 -22.30
CA THR A 56 2.38 10.46 -21.79
C THR A 56 1.66 10.89 -20.52
N ARG A 57 0.32 10.78 -20.50
CA ARG A 57 -0.47 11.06 -19.32
C ARG A 57 -0.14 10.14 -18.15
N LEU A 58 -0.09 8.83 -18.40
CA LEU A 58 0.19 7.84 -17.34
C LEU A 58 1.59 8.02 -16.78
N ASP A 59 2.58 8.34 -17.61
CA ASP A 59 3.94 8.61 -17.19
C ASP A 59 4.02 9.91 -16.37
N GLY A 60 3.33 10.98 -16.79
CA GLY A 60 3.19 12.19 -15.98
C GLY A 60 2.45 11.97 -14.65
N GLN A 61 1.50 11.03 -14.60
CA GLN A 61 0.83 10.63 -13.36
C GLN A 61 1.77 9.84 -12.44
N ARG A 62 2.53 8.88 -12.97
CA ARG A 62 3.54 8.11 -12.23
C ARG A 62 4.62 9.02 -11.64
N ALA A 63 5.13 9.97 -12.43
CA ALA A 63 6.14 10.93 -11.98
C ALA A 63 5.62 11.79 -10.80
N ARG A 64 4.41 12.33 -10.91
CA ARG A 64 3.77 13.10 -9.82
C ARG A 64 3.55 12.26 -8.56
N GLN A 65 3.12 11.01 -8.71
CA GLN A 65 2.97 10.09 -7.58
C GLN A 65 4.31 9.77 -6.93
N ALA A 66 5.35 9.49 -7.71
CA ALA A 66 6.69 9.24 -7.19
C ALA A 66 7.24 10.45 -6.42
N ALA A 67 7.11 11.65 -6.97
CA ALA A 67 7.50 12.89 -6.29
C ALA A 67 6.72 13.10 -4.99
N SER A 68 5.40 12.88 -4.99
CA SER A 68 4.58 12.98 -3.79
C SER A 68 4.98 11.96 -2.72
N ARG A 69 5.31 10.71 -3.11
CA ARG A 69 5.80 9.66 -2.20
C ARG A 69 7.17 10.01 -1.62
N ALA A 70 8.06 10.58 -2.41
CA ALA A 70 9.38 10.99 -1.96
C ALA A 70 9.31 12.14 -0.94
N ALA A 71 8.36 13.06 -1.10
CA ALA A 71 8.12 14.18 -0.20
C ALA A 71 7.22 13.84 1.02
N GLU A 72 6.78 12.59 1.17
CA GLU A 72 5.85 12.16 2.22
C GLU A 72 6.53 12.17 3.61
N SER A 73 5.92 12.82 4.60
CA SER A 73 6.39 12.75 6.00
C SER A 73 6.30 11.32 6.55
N PRO A 74 7.07 10.97 7.60
CA PRO A 74 6.98 9.66 8.24
C PRO A 74 5.55 9.31 8.70
N GLU A 75 4.81 10.26 9.26
CA GLU A 75 3.44 10.08 9.77
C GLU A 75 2.47 9.82 8.61
N ARG A 76 2.56 10.62 7.54
CA ARG A 76 1.75 10.42 6.32
C ARG A 76 2.02 9.06 5.69
N ARG A 77 3.30 8.66 5.62
CA ARG A 77 3.73 7.35 5.13
C ARG A 77 3.18 6.22 5.98
N GLN A 78 3.19 6.38 7.30
CA GLN A 78 2.66 5.39 8.21
C GLN A 78 1.14 5.27 8.08
N GLY A 79 0.41 6.39 8.08
CA GLY A 79 -1.04 6.40 7.89
C GLY A 79 -1.45 5.70 6.60
N ARG A 80 -0.78 6.03 5.49
CA ARG A 80 -0.99 5.33 4.23
C ARG A 80 -0.73 3.83 4.31
N ARG A 81 0.38 3.39 4.94
CA ARG A 81 0.68 1.96 5.06
C ARG A 81 -0.38 1.22 5.88
N VAL A 82 -0.95 1.88 6.89
CA VAL A 82 -2.08 1.35 7.68
C VAL A 82 -3.31 1.21 6.79
N ASP A 83 -3.66 2.24 6.01
CA ASP A 83 -4.79 2.20 5.09
C ASP A 83 -4.61 1.13 4.00
N ASP A 84 -3.42 1.02 3.42
CA ASP A 84 -3.06 -0.01 2.44
C ASP A 84 -3.25 -1.42 3.04
N ARG A 85 -2.79 -1.64 4.28
CA ARG A 85 -2.97 -2.91 4.98
C ARG A 85 -4.45 -3.21 5.26
N ALA A 86 -5.23 -2.23 5.69
CA ALA A 86 -6.65 -2.38 5.97
C ALA A 86 -7.42 -2.75 4.69
N ARG A 87 -7.15 -2.05 3.58
CA ARG A 87 -7.77 -2.37 2.27
C ARG A 87 -7.40 -3.77 1.79
N HIS A 88 -6.14 -4.18 1.94
CA HIS A 88 -5.74 -5.54 1.61
C HIS A 88 -6.42 -6.60 2.49
N ALA A 89 -6.54 -6.37 3.79
CA ALA A 89 -7.23 -7.29 4.70
C ALA A 89 -8.72 -7.41 4.35
N ALA A 90 -9.39 -6.29 4.08
CA ALA A 90 -10.79 -6.27 3.65
C ALA A 90 -10.98 -7.00 2.32
N SER A 91 -10.13 -6.74 1.33
CA SER A 91 -10.14 -7.44 0.04
C SER A 91 -9.95 -8.94 0.21
N ARG A 92 -9.00 -9.38 1.06
CA ARG A 92 -8.74 -10.80 1.36
C ARG A 92 -9.93 -11.47 2.05
N ALA A 93 -10.62 -10.76 2.95
CA ALA A 93 -11.80 -11.26 3.63
C ALA A 93 -12.99 -11.44 2.68
N ALA A 94 -13.08 -10.59 1.66
CA ALA A 94 -14.12 -10.64 0.63
C ALA A 94 -13.82 -11.61 -0.55
N GLU A 95 -12.64 -12.26 -0.58
CA GLU A 95 -12.30 -13.23 -1.64
C GLU A 95 -13.27 -14.42 -1.64
N SER A 96 -13.80 -14.77 -2.82
CA SER A 96 -14.46 -16.06 -3.05
C SER A 96 -13.47 -17.22 -2.86
N PRO A 97 -13.95 -18.46 -2.64
CA PRO A 97 -13.08 -19.64 -2.59
C PRO A 97 -12.18 -19.79 -3.82
N GLU A 98 -12.71 -19.54 -5.03
CA GLU A 98 -12.00 -19.65 -6.30
C GLU A 98 -10.93 -18.55 -6.43
N GLN A 99 -11.26 -17.31 -6.08
CA GLN A 99 -10.31 -16.20 -6.06
C GLN A 99 -9.16 -16.46 -5.08
N ARG A 100 -9.50 -16.99 -3.89
CA ARG A 100 -8.52 -17.38 -2.88
C ARG A 100 -7.62 -18.51 -3.37
N GLN A 101 -8.18 -19.49 -4.06
CA GLN A 101 -7.41 -20.59 -4.64
C GLN A 101 -6.47 -20.09 -5.73
N GLY A 102 -6.98 -19.36 -6.73
CA GLY A 102 -6.17 -18.82 -7.83
C GLY A 102 -5.03 -17.95 -7.32
N ARG A 103 -5.28 -17.12 -6.30
CA ARG A 103 -4.21 -16.36 -5.65
C ARG A 103 -3.16 -17.25 -4.99
N ARG A 104 -3.56 -18.28 -4.24
CA ARG A 104 -2.61 -19.19 -3.58
C ARG A 104 -1.75 -19.96 -4.59
N GLU A 105 -2.34 -20.31 -5.73
CA GLU A 105 -1.62 -20.94 -6.84
C GLU A 105 -0.62 -19.97 -7.47
N GLU A 106 -1.01 -18.72 -7.72
CA GLU A 106 -0.11 -17.68 -8.20
C GLU A 106 1.03 -17.39 -7.21
N ASP A 107 0.73 -17.30 -5.91
CA ASP A 107 1.71 -17.13 -4.84
C ASP A 107 2.72 -18.29 -4.84
N ARG A 108 2.24 -19.54 -4.97
CA ARG A 108 3.10 -20.73 -5.06
C ARG A 108 3.98 -20.70 -6.31
N ALA A 109 3.43 -20.34 -7.46
CA ALA A 109 4.18 -20.24 -8.71
C ALA A 109 5.27 -19.15 -8.64
N ARG A 110 4.94 -17.97 -8.10
CA ARG A 110 5.92 -16.90 -7.85
C ARG A 110 7.04 -17.36 -6.90
N HIS A 111 6.70 -18.07 -5.83
CA HIS A 111 7.69 -18.62 -4.91
C HIS A 111 8.59 -19.68 -5.56
N ALA A 112 8.03 -20.54 -6.41
CA ALA A 112 8.83 -21.51 -7.16
C ALA A 112 9.78 -20.82 -8.15
N ALA A 113 9.29 -19.84 -8.91
CA ALA A 113 10.09 -19.08 -9.86
C ALA A 113 11.22 -18.30 -9.18
N THR A 114 10.92 -17.60 -8.09
CA THR A 114 11.94 -16.88 -7.31
C THR A 114 13.01 -17.81 -6.75
N ARG A 115 12.63 -18.99 -6.24
CA ARG A 115 13.61 -20.01 -5.80
C ARG A 115 14.43 -20.59 -6.93
N GLY A 116 13.83 -20.79 -8.10
CA GLY A 116 14.52 -21.26 -9.30
C GLY A 116 15.55 -20.25 -9.83
N ALA A 117 15.30 -18.96 -9.63
CA ALA A 117 16.19 -17.87 -10.02
C ALA A 117 17.27 -17.52 -8.97
N GLU A 118 17.27 -18.17 -7.80
CA GLU A 118 18.27 -17.93 -6.75
C GLU A 118 19.68 -18.33 -7.23
N ASP A 119 20.64 -17.42 -7.07
CA ASP A 119 22.06 -17.76 -7.17
C ASP A 119 22.52 -18.60 -5.94
N LEU A 120 23.77 -19.09 -5.99
CA LEU A 120 24.32 -19.93 -4.92
C LEU A 120 24.40 -19.21 -3.58
N ILE A 121 24.72 -17.91 -3.58
CA ILE A 121 24.87 -17.11 -2.36
C ILE A 121 23.49 -16.89 -1.74
N GLN A 122 22.50 -16.45 -2.52
CA GLN A 122 21.12 -16.27 -2.10
C GLN A 122 20.52 -17.56 -1.53
N ARG A 123 20.74 -18.69 -2.21
CA ARG A 123 20.28 -20.01 -1.75
C ARG A 123 20.93 -20.41 -0.42
N ARG A 124 22.23 -20.17 -0.27
CA ARG A 124 22.96 -20.46 0.97
C ARG A 124 22.45 -19.61 2.12
N THR A 125 22.37 -18.29 1.93
CA THR A 125 21.86 -17.35 2.93
C THR A 125 20.45 -17.72 3.38
N ARG A 126 19.53 -18.00 2.44
CA ARG A 126 18.17 -18.45 2.77
C ARG A 126 18.19 -19.74 3.60
N SER A 127 19.04 -20.70 3.27
CA SER A 127 19.13 -21.98 3.97
C SER A 127 19.74 -21.83 5.37
N GLU A 128 20.71 -20.93 5.54
CA GLU A 128 21.26 -20.54 6.84
C GLU A 128 20.21 -19.85 7.72
N ASP A 129 19.44 -18.92 7.16
CA ASP A 129 18.35 -18.25 7.87
C ASP A 129 17.25 -19.23 8.29
N GLN A 130 16.88 -20.18 7.42
CA GLN A 130 15.92 -21.23 7.78
C GLN A 130 16.44 -22.08 8.94
N ARG A 131 17.71 -22.51 8.89
CA ARG A 131 18.33 -23.28 9.99
C ARG A 131 18.32 -22.49 11.30
N ARG A 132 18.68 -21.20 11.27
CA ARG A 132 18.66 -20.32 12.45
C ARG A 132 17.24 -20.19 13.02
N ARG A 133 16.23 -19.96 12.19
CA ARG A 133 14.82 -19.87 12.63
C ARG A 133 14.34 -21.18 13.25
N HIS A 134 14.67 -22.33 12.64
CA HIS A 134 14.32 -23.63 13.20
C HIS A 134 15.03 -23.92 14.53
N ALA A 135 16.31 -23.54 14.67
CA ALA A 135 17.03 -23.66 15.93
C ALA A 135 16.41 -22.77 17.01
N ALA A 136 16.14 -21.50 16.72
CA ALA A 136 15.49 -20.58 17.64
C ALA A 136 14.09 -21.04 18.06
N SER A 137 13.29 -21.57 17.12
CA SER A 137 11.95 -22.08 17.42
C SER A 137 12.00 -23.29 18.35
N ARG A 138 12.95 -24.21 18.12
CA ARG A 138 13.15 -25.36 19.02
C ARG A 138 13.63 -24.94 20.40
N ALA A 139 14.56 -23.99 20.48
CA ALA A 139 15.02 -23.45 21.75
C ALA A 139 13.88 -22.78 22.54
N ALA A 140 13.06 -21.95 21.88
CA ALA A 140 11.90 -21.32 22.50
C ALA A 140 10.86 -22.34 22.99
N GLN A 141 10.64 -23.40 22.23
CA GLN A 141 9.77 -24.51 22.65
C GLN A 141 10.32 -25.19 23.90
N TRP A 142 11.63 -25.46 23.95
CA TRP A 142 12.29 -26.03 25.12
C TRP A 142 12.18 -25.14 26.36
N THR A 143 12.46 -23.84 26.23
CA THR A 143 12.32 -22.91 27.37
C THR A 143 10.88 -22.78 27.86
N PHE A 144 9.90 -22.87 26.94
CA PHE A 144 8.48 -22.90 27.31
C PHE A 144 8.15 -24.17 28.10
N MET A 145 8.61 -25.33 27.62
CA MET A 145 8.42 -26.61 28.32
C MET A 145 9.12 -26.63 29.69
N GLU A 146 10.35 -26.12 29.81
CA GLU A 146 11.04 -26.00 31.11
C GLU A 146 10.30 -25.06 32.07
N GLY A 147 9.79 -23.92 31.59
CA GLY A 147 9.03 -22.98 32.40
C GLY A 147 7.63 -23.46 32.83
N GLU A 148 7.06 -24.45 32.15
CA GLU A 148 5.80 -25.09 32.54
C GLU A 148 5.98 -26.38 33.34
N ALA A 149 6.98 -27.21 33.01
CA ALA A 149 7.22 -28.49 33.64
C ALA A 149 7.88 -28.38 35.04
N PHE A 150 8.59 -27.28 35.32
CA PHE A 150 9.28 -27.07 36.61
C PHE A 150 8.62 -26.00 37.50
N ARG A 151 7.31 -25.74 37.34
CA ARG A 151 6.56 -25.03 38.39
C ARG A 151 6.34 -25.99 39.56
N TYR A 152 7.30 -26.02 40.48
CA TYR A 152 7.13 -26.66 41.77
C TYR A 152 5.94 -26.00 42.48
N ASP A 153 4.85 -26.75 42.63
CA ASP A 153 3.70 -26.34 43.43
C ASP A 153 3.83 -27.01 44.81
N PRO A 154 4.19 -26.26 45.86
CA PRO A 154 4.41 -26.81 47.20
C PRO A 154 3.17 -27.50 47.79
N ALA A 155 1.98 -27.30 47.21
CA ALA A 155 0.74 -27.96 47.63
C ALA A 155 0.60 -29.39 47.09
N ASN A 156 1.39 -29.78 46.07
CA ASN A 156 1.37 -31.13 45.53
C ASN A 156 2.41 -32.02 46.25
N ASN A 157 1.97 -33.20 46.69
CA ASN A 157 2.86 -34.19 47.29
C ASN A 157 3.57 -35.00 46.19
N TYR A 158 4.81 -34.64 45.89
CA TYR A 158 5.59 -35.29 44.83
C TYR A 158 6.22 -36.63 45.26
N ASP A 159 6.22 -36.96 46.56
CA ASP A 159 6.76 -38.21 47.10
C ASP A 159 5.86 -39.44 46.82
N SER A 160 4.65 -39.24 46.30
CA SER A 160 3.72 -40.33 45.96
C SER A 160 3.78 -40.79 44.50
N HIS A 161 4.80 -40.41 43.73
CA HIS A 161 4.96 -40.90 42.35
C HIS A 161 5.73 -42.23 42.34
N PRO A 162 5.16 -43.31 41.76
CA PRO A 162 5.83 -44.62 41.74
C PRO A 162 7.06 -44.61 40.83
N GLN A 163 8.13 -45.29 41.28
CA GLN A 163 9.38 -45.51 40.52
C GLN A 163 9.21 -46.55 39.41
#